data_AF-B4PC80-F1
#
_entry.id   AF-B4PC80-F1
#
_cell.length_a   1.000
_cell.length_b   1.000
_cell.length_c   1.000
_cell.angle_alpha   90.00
_cell.angle_beta   90.00
_cell.angle_gamma   90.00
#
_symmetry.space_group_name_H-M   'P 1'
#
loop_
_entity.id
_entity.type
_entity.pdbx_description
1 polymer ?
#
loop_
_entity_poly.entity_id
_entity_poly.type
_entity_poly.pdbx_seq_one_letter_code
_entity_poly.pdbx_strand_id
1 'polypeptide(L)'
;MMDDQETRGIQRLLCGTKIGICKLITFLVWVVNFIFTCADVYIYYDKLKEYLDCWNCLFRSYMIIALVINVLMVPLLILGLFFIYLHFSREIRIYATVLFVATWLQMMLTVLFAQKYQTVGDVLRIWRNRKSLEFFESRCQCCGVLGPDDYKLGLLVIPLSCYKDLSGKDEDLYQSGCSTHSIKPSFPIIQVISFLVQYVLVICLKVFLVILIRSGTQRRSLWTERRSETLGSLNP
;
A
#
# COMPACT_ATOMS: atom_id res chain seq x y z
N MET A 1 -20.17 42.97 -29.57
CA MET A 1 -19.78 41.70 -30.25
C MET A 1 -18.28 41.41 -30.20
N MET A 2 -17.40 42.41 -30.00
CA MET A 2 -15.94 42.21 -29.92
C MET A 2 -15.43 41.69 -28.55
N ASP A 3 -16.09 42.06 -27.44
CA ASP A 3 -15.74 41.60 -26.08
C ASP A 3 -15.82 40.07 -25.87
N ASP A 4 -16.78 39.43 -26.53
CA ASP A 4 -17.06 37.98 -26.37
C ASP A 4 -15.99 37.09 -27.01
N GLN A 5 -15.22 37.63 -27.96
CA GLN A 5 -14.22 36.87 -28.69
C GLN A 5 -12.86 36.88 -27.96
N GLU A 6 -12.54 37.99 -27.29
CA GLU A 6 -11.34 38.16 -26.48
C GLU A 6 -11.43 37.38 -25.16
N THR A 7 -12.58 37.46 -24.46
CA THR A 7 -12.85 36.61 -23.29
C THR A 7 -12.78 35.12 -23.62
N ARG A 8 -13.31 34.68 -24.77
CA ARG A 8 -13.19 33.29 -25.23
C ARG A 8 -11.74 32.87 -25.53
N GLY A 9 -10.88 33.78 -25.98
CA GLY A 9 -9.45 33.54 -26.20
C GLY A 9 -8.68 33.34 -24.90
N ILE A 10 -8.85 34.25 -23.96
CA ILE A 10 -8.24 34.21 -22.61
C ILE A 10 -8.68 32.95 -21.87
N GLN A 11 -9.96 32.57 -21.97
CA GLN A 11 -10.50 31.38 -21.29
C GLN A 11 -9.92 30.07 -21.85
N ARG A 12 -9.59 30.00 -23.16
CA ARG A 12 -8.89 28.84 -23.75
C ARG A 12 -7.43 28.76 -23.32
N LEU A 13 -6.73 29.89 -23.25
CA LEU A 13 -5.36 29.97 -22.78
C LEU A 13 -5.26 29.55 -21.30
N LEU A 14 -6.15 30.07 -20.44
CA LEU A 14 -6.24 29.64 -19.05
C LEU A 14 -6.59 28.16 -18.90
N CYS A 15 -7.46 27.61 -19.75
CA CYS A 15 -7.84 26.20 -19.71
C CYS A 15 -6.64 25.28 -20.08
N GLY A 16 -5.88 25.65 -21.12
CA GLY A 16 -4.67 24.94 -21.53
C GLY A 16 -3.58 24.95 -20.45
N THR A 17 -3.30 26.12 -19.87
CA THR A 17 -2.30 26.26 -18.80
C THR A 17 -2.70 25.49 -17.53
N LYS A 18 -3.99 25.48 -17.17
CA LYS A 18 -4.50 24.69 -16.04
C LYS A 18 -4.31 23.18 -16.22
N ILE A 19 -4.55 22.67 -17.43
CA ILE A 19 -4.35 21.24 -17.74
C ILE A 19 -2.86 20.89 -17.68
N GLY A 20 -1.99 21.76 -18.20
CA GLY A 20 -0.53 21.60 -18.14
C GLY A 20 0.01 21.54 -16.71
N ILE A 21 -0.39 22.48 -15.85
CA ILE A 21 0.01 22.52 -14.43
C ILE A 21 -0.49 21.27 -13.68
N CYS A 22 -1.76 20.88 -13.88
CA CYS A 22 -2.33 19.70 -13.23
C CYS A 22 -1.61 18.40 -13.66
N LYS A 23 -1.22 18.31 -14.94
CA LYS A 23 -0.41 17.19 -15.46
C LYS A 23 0.96 17.14 -14.80
N LEU A 24 1.65 18.29 -14.67
CA LEU A 24 2.94 18.37 -14.00
C LEU A 24 2.86 17.94 -12.53
N ILE A 25 1.86 18.45 -11.80
CA ILE A 25 1.64 18.08 -10.38
C ILE A 25 1.37 16.58 -10.26
N THR A 26 0.47 16.04 -11.11
CA THR A 26 0.13 14.60 -11.09
C THR A 26 1.37 13.75 -11.39
N PHE A 27 2.22 14.18 -12.33
CA PHE A 27 3.47 13.50 -12.66
C PHE A 27 4.47 13.52 -11.50
N LEU A 28 4.66 14.67 -10.84
CA LEU A 28 5.55 14.76 -9.68
C LEU A 28 5.09 13.85 -8.54
N VAL A 29 3.78 13.88 -8.21
CA VAL A 29 3.20 13.00 -7.20
C VAL A 29 3.36 11.54 -7.60
N TRP A 30 3.20 11.20 -8.88
CA TRP A 30 3.40 9.85 -9.40
C TRP A 30 4.85 9.37 -9.22
N VAL A 31 5.85 10.20 -9.53
CA VAL A 31 7.28 9.84 -9.35
C VAL A 31 7.57 9.54 -7.89
N VAL A 32 7.12 10.41 -6.99
CA VAL A 32 7.29 10.21 -5.54
C VAL A 32 6.61 8.91 -5.10
N ASN A 33 5.40 8.64 -5.60
CA ASN A 33 4.66 7.41 -5.28
C ASN A 33 5.36 6.13 -5.76
N PHE A 34 5.94 6.18 -6.96
CA PHE A 34 6.70 5.08 -7.52
C PHE A 34 7.92 4.74 -6.67
N ILE A 35 8.67 5.76 -6.24
CA ILE A 35 9.83 5.60 -5.34
C ILE A 35 9.41 4.95 -4.02
N PHE A 36 8.33 5.44 -3.38
CA PHE A 36 7.82 4.85 -2.14
C PHE A 36 7.36 3.41 -2.31
N THR A 37 6.68 3.09 -3.43
CA THR A 37 6.24 1.72 -3.71
C THR A 37 7.43 0.77 -3.87
N CYS A 38 8.49 1.19 -4.56
CA CYS A 38 9.72 0.41 -4.66
C CYS A 38 10.41 0.24 -3.29
N ALA A 39 10.45 1.28 -2.47
CA ALA A 39 11.00 1.21 -1.12
C ALA A 39 10.20 0.24 -0.24
N ASP A 40 8.86 0.29 -0.31
CA ASP A 40 7.98 -0.64 0.42
C ASP A 40 8.25 -2.09 0.00
N VAL A 41 8.35 -2.39 -1.31
CA VAL A 41 8.70 -3.72 -1.80
C VAL A 41 10.03 -4.20 -1.20
N TYR A 42 11.05 -3.34 -1.19
CA TYR A 42 12.35 -3.69 -0.63
C TYR A 42 12.26 -3.97 0.87
N ILE A 43 11.57 -3.12 1.64
CA ILE A 43 11.40 -3.28 3.09
C ILE A 43 10.63 -4.57 3.40
N TYR A 44 9.51 -4.83 2.71
CA TYR A 44 8.73 -6.05 2.91
C TYR A 44 9.50 -7.30 2.53
N TYR A 45 10.32 -7.24 1.47
CA TYR A 45 11.15 -8.36 1.04
C TYR A 45 12.27 -8.69 2.04
N ASP A 46 13.02 -7.69 2.48
CA ASP A 46 14.10 -7.84 3.47
C ASP A 46 13.55 -8.43 4.78
N LYS A 47 12.40 -7.92 5.23
CA LYS A 47 11.74 -8.47 6.42
C LYS A 47 11.19 -9.85 6.18
N LEU A 48 10.57 -10.14 5.04
CA LEU A 48 10.11 -11.50 4.77
C LEU A 48 11.25 -12.50 4.91
N LYS A 49 12.46 -12.15 4.43
CA LYS A 49 13.66 -12.98 4.56
C LYS A 49 14.03 -13.29 6.02
N GLU A 50 13.91 -12.33 6.93
CA GLU A 50 14.14 -12.55 8.38
C GLU A 50 13.11 -13.48 9.03
N TYR A 51 11.90 -13.59 8.49
CA TYR A 51 10.79 -14.38 9.05
C TYR A 51 10.50 -15.66 8.25
N LEU A 52 11.35 -16.03 7.29
CA LEU A 52 11.18 -17.24 6.46
C LEU A 52 11.22 -18.53 7.30
N ASP A 53 12.00 -18.53 8.37
CA ASP A 53 12.20 -19.71 9.24
C ASP A 53 10.98 -19.99 10.14
N CYS A 54 10.02 -19.06 10.21
CA CYS A 54 8.77 -19.26 10.96
C CYS A 54 7.81 -20.17 10.16
N TRP A 55 7.51 -21.36 10.69
CA TRP A 55 6.61 -22.32 10.07
C TRP A 55 5.14 -21.90 10.18
N ASN A 56 4.50 -21.58 9.04
CA ASN A 56 3.07 -21.26 8.94
C ASN A 56 2.54 -20.19 9.93
N CYS A 57 3.39 -19.23 10.27
CA CYS A 57 3.02 -18.10 11.13
C CYS A 57 2.08 -17.16 10.36
N LEU A 58 1.01 -16.70 11.01
CA LEU A 58 0.06 -15.77 10.39
C LEU A 58 0.77 -14.47 9.98
N PHE A 59 1.75 -14.02 10.76
CA PHE A 59 2.59 -12.88 10.42
C PHE A 59 3.29 -13.02 9.07
N ARG A 60 3.85 -14.22 8.77
CA ARG A 60 4.48 -14.51 7.48
C ARG A 60 3.47 -14.41 6.33
N SER A 61 2.27 -14.97 6.52
CA SER A 61 1.20 -14.87 5.52
C SER A 61 0.81 -13.42 5.25
N TYR A 62 0.64 -12.60 6.28
CA TYR A 62 0.35 -11.17 6.13
C TYR A 62 1.47 -10.42 5.40
N MET A 63 2.74 -10.70 5.71
CA MET A 63 3.88 -10.08 5.02
C MET A 63 3.97 -10.47 3.55
N ILE A 64 3.67 -11.74 3.20
CA ILE A 64 3.60 -12.20 1.81
C ILE A 64 2.47 -11.46 1.08
N ILE A 65 1.28 -11.36 1.68
CA ILE A 65 0.15 -10.64 1.07
C ILE A 65 0.52 -9.16 0.85
N ALA A 66 1.15 -8.52 1.84
CA ALA A 66 1.63 -7.14 1.73
C ALA A 66 2.61 -6.96 0.57
N LEU A 67 3.59 -7.87 0.45
CA LEU A 67 4.57 -7.86 -0.61
C LEU A 67 3.91 -8.03 -1.99
N VAL A 68 2.99 -8.99 -2.12
CA VAL A 68 2.26 -9.24 -3.36
C VAL A 68 1.46 -8.02 -3.79
N ILE A 69 0.74 -7.36 -2.87
CA ILE A 69 0.00 -6.13 -3.17
C ILE A 69 0.94 -5.03 -3.69
N ASN A 70 2.08 -4.81 -3.03
CA ASN A 70 3.04 -3.79 -3.46
C ASN A 70 3.68 -4.12 -4.82
N VAL A 71 3.99 -5.39 -5.07
CA VAL A 71 4.50 -5.85 -6.38
C VAL A 71 3.45 -5.65 -7.48
N LEU A 72 2.17 -5.91 -7.21
CA LEU A 72 1.08 -5.67 -8.15
C LEU A 72 0.79 -4.17 -8.38
N MET A 73 1.14 -3.31 -7.41
CA MET A 73 1.03 -1.86 -7.55
C MET A 73 2.04 -1.28 -8.55
N VAL A 74 3.23 -1.87 -8.68
CA VAL A 74 4.26 -1.42 -9.64
C VAL A 74 3.75 -1.37 -11.09
N PRO A 75 3.22 -2.47 -11.69
CA PRO A 75 2.69 -2.43 -13.04
C PRO A 75 1.45 -1.53 -13.16
N LEU A 76 0.63 -1.42 -12.11
CA LEU A 76 -0.50 -0.47 -12.10
C LEU A 76 0.00 0.97 -12.24
N LEU A 77 1.03 1.38 -11.50
CA LEU A 77 1.61 2.72 -11.62
C LEU A 77 2.19 2.97 -13.02
N ILE A 78 2.84 1.98 -13.63
CA ILE A 78 3.36 2.07 -15.01
C ILE A 78 2.21 2.29 -16.01
N LEU A 79 1.12 1.53 -15.90
CA LEU A 79 -0.08 1.73 -16.74
C LEU A 79 -0.71 3.12 -16.51
N GLY A 80 -0.69 3.61 -15.26
CA GLY A 80 -1.15 4.95 -14.92
C GLY A 80 -0.42 6.06 -15.69
N LEU A 81 0.90 5.95 -15.85
CA LEU A 81 1.69 6.90 -16.62
C LEU A 81 1.23 6.95 -18.08
N PHE A 82 1.01 5.79 -18.69
CA PHE A 82 0.52 5.67 -20.06
C PHE A 82 -0.86 6.33 -20.24
N PHE A 83 -1.78 6.12 -19.30
CA PHE A 83 -3.11 6.72 -19.36
C PHE A 83 -3.09 8.25 -19.17
N ILE A 84 -2.22 8.77 -18.30
CA ILE A 84 -2.02 10.22 -18.15
C ILE A 84 -1.50 10.84 -19.45
N TYR A 85 -0.61 10.14 -20.17
CA TYR A 85 -0.05 10.64 -21.42
C TYR A 85 -1.07 10.63 -22.57
N LEU A 86 -1.90 9.59 -22.67
CA LEU A 86 -2.84 9.41 -23.78
C LEU A 86 -4.21 10.08 -23.59
N HIS A 87 -4.46 10.73 -22.45
CA HIS A 87 -5.69 11.50 -22.19
C HIS A 87 -7.01 10.70 -22.32
N PHE A 88 -6.98 9.38 -22.12
CA PHE A 88 -8.19 8.54 -22.21
C PHE A 88 -9.07 8.65 -20.96
N SER A 89 -10.04 9.57 -20.98
CA SER A 89 -10.91 9.86 -19.82
C SER A 89 -11.69 8.65 -19.26
N ARG A 90 -12.07 7.69 -20.11
CA ARG A 90 -12.79 6.47 -19.68
C ARG A 90 -11.88 5.52 -18.91
N GLU A 91 -10.69 5.27 -19.44
CA GLU A 91 -9.70 4.38 -18.83
C GLU A 91 -9.14 4.96 -17.52
N ILE A 92 -8.89 6.27 -17.49
CA ILE A 92 -8.46 6.97 -16.25
C ILE A 92 -9.50 6.79 -15.13
N ARG A 93 -10.80 6.72 -15.45
CA ARG A 93 -11.86 6.49 -14.44
C ARG A 93 -11.72 5.11 -13.78
N ILE A 94 -11.58 4.07 -14.61
CA ILE A 94 -11.44 2.68 -14.15
C ILE A 94 -10.12 2.53 -13.38
N TYR A 95 -9.03 3.06 -13.94
CA TYR A 95 -7.72 3.10 -13.31
C TYR A 95 -7.78 3.75 -11.91
N ALA A 96 -8.40 4.93 -11.79
CA ALA A 96 -8.51 5.62 -10.51
C ALA A 96 -9.34 4.85 -9.47
N THR A 97 -10.35 4.07 -9.90
CA THR A 97 -11.10 3.20 -8.97
C THR A 97 -10.30 1.99 -8.53
N VAL A 98 -9.55 1.35 -9.44
CA VAL A 98 -8.68 0.22 -9.10
C VAL A 98 -7.57 0.67 -8.15
N LEU A 99 -6.93 1.80 -8.46
CA LEU A 99 -5.88 2.38 -7.61
C LEU A 99 -6.41 2.71 -6.21
N PHE A 100 -7.63 3.27 -6.11
CA PHE A 100 -8.26 3.54 -4.82
C PHE A 100 -8.48 2.27 -3.99
N VAL A 101 -9.01 1.20 -4.60
CA VAL A 101 -9.23 -0.08 -3.90
C VAL A 101 -7.89 -0.68 -3.44
N ALA A 102 -6.86 -0.61 -4.27
CA ALA A 102 -5.54 -1.10 -3.91
C ALA A 102 -4.91 -0.30 -2.75
N THR A 103 -4.99 1.04 -2.78
CA THR A 103 -4.55 1.92 -1.68
C THR A 103 -5.33 1.63 -0.39
N TRP A 104 -6.63 1.37 -0.49
CA TRP A 104 -7.46 1.01 0.65
C TRP A 104 -7.04 -0.32 1.29
N LEU A 105 -6.76 -1.34 0.47
CA LEU A 105 -6.23 -2.61 0.97
C LEU A 105 -4.88 -2.43 1.64
N GLN A 106 -3.98 -1.65 1.04
CA GLN A 106 -2.68 -1.33 1.62
C GLN A 106 -2.81 -0.60 2.97
N MET A 107 -3.75 0.35 3.08
CA MET A 107 -4.06 1.03 4.35
C MET A 107 -4.52 0.03 5.43
N MET A 108 -5.45 -0.88 5.09
CA MET A 108 -5.93 -1.89 6.04
C MET A 108 -4.80 -2.80 6.55
N LEU A 109 -3.88 -3.21 5.67
CA LEU A 109 -2.70 -3.96 6.08
C LEU A 109 -1.78 -3.14 6.98
N THR A 110 -1.53 -1.87 6.66
CA THR A 110 -0.70 -0.99 7.49
C THR A 110 -1.32 -0.80 8.89
N VAL A 111 -2.64 -0.68 8.99
CA VAL A 111 -3.33 -0.61 10.30
C VAL A 111 -3.16 -1.91 11.08
N LEU A 112 -3.30 -3.06 10.42
CA LEU A 112 -3.04 -4.37 11.05
C LEU A 112 -1.60 -4.48 11.56
N PHE A 113 -0.62 -3.97 10.80
CA PHE A 113 0.78 -3.93 11.25
C PHE A 113 1.04 -2.87 12.32
N ALA A 114 0.28 -1.79 12.39
CA ALA A 114 0.45 -0.78 13.45
C ALA A 114 0.03 -1.31 14.83
N GLN A 115 -0.85 -2.32 14.87
CA GLN A 115 -1.23 -2.98 16.11
C GLN A 115 -0.12 -3.90 16.62
N LYS A 116 0.01 -4.01 17.95
CA LYS A 116 0.95 -4.96 18.55
C LYS A 116 0.53 -6.37 18.13
N TYR A 117 1.43 -7.08 17.46
CA TYR A 117 1.15 -8.45 17.08
C TYR A 117 1.27 -9.35 18.31
N GLN A 118 0.13 -9.86 18.77
CA GLN A 118 0.08 -10.84 19.86
C GLN A 118 0.53 -12.20 19.30
N THR A 119 1.68 -12.69 19.74
CA THR A 119 2.25 -13.97 19.31
C THR A 119 1.44 -15.17 19.78
N VAL A 120 0.52 -14.97 20.74
CA VAL A 120 -0.37 -15.98 21.34
C VAL A 120 -0.95 -16.94 20.29
N GLY A 121 -1.54 -16.40 19.22
CA GLY A 121 -2.23 -17.21 18.21
C GLY A 121 -1.28 -18.13 17.42
N ASP A 122 -0.10 -17.63 17.05
CA ASP A 122 0.89 -18.39 16.30
C ASP A 122 1.61 -19.41 17.19
N VAL A 123 2.03 -19.02 18.39
CA VAL A 123 2.68 -19.90 19.37
C VAL A 123 1.78 -21.08 19.71
N LEU A 124 0.50 -20.84 20.01
CA LEU A 124 -0.46 -21.90 20.31
C LEU A 124 -0.71 -22.82 19.11
N ARG A 125 -0.76 -22.28 17.90
CA ARG A 125 -0.95 -23.07 16.66
C ARG A 125 0.25 -23.95 16.35
N ILE A 126 1.47 -23.45 16.53
CA ILE A 126 2.71 -24.19 16.31
C ILE A 126 2.84 -25.30 17.36
N TRP A 127 2.60 -24.96 18.63
CA TRP A 127 2.61 -25.91 19.74
C TRP A 127 1.61 -27.06 19.54
N ARG A 128 0.37 -26.75 19.17
CA ARG A 128 -0.68 -27.77 18.91
C ARG A 128 -0.28 -28.74 17.80
N ASN A 129 0.49 -28.28 16.81
CA ASN A 129 0.97 -29.10 15.70
C ASN A 129 2.30 -29.83 16.00
N ARG A 130 2.78 -29.80 17.26
CA ARG A 130 4.06 -30.38 17.69
C ARG A 130 5.24 -29.93 16.83
N LYS A 131 5.25 -28.67 16.44
CA LYS A 131 6.37 -28.03 15.73
C LYS A 131 7.22 -27.24 16.72
N SER A 132 8.49 -27.02 16.38
CA SER A 132 9.43 -26.29 17.24
C SER A 132 9.02 -24.83 17.40
N LEU A 133 9.15 -24.32 18.62
CA LEU A 133 8.95 -22.90 18.95
C LEU A 133 10.25 -22.09 18.88
N GLU A 134 11.34 -22.70 18.43
CA GLU A 134 12.71 -22.14 18.38
C GLU A 134 12.79 -20.70 17.85
N PHE A 135 12.01 -20.39 16.80
CA PHE A 135 11.94 -19.03 16.24
C PHE A 135 11.48 -17.99 17.27
N PHE A 136 10.44 -18.31 18.05
CA PHE A 136 9.91 -17.42 19.09
C PHE A 136 10.79 -17.43 20.34
N GLU A 137 11.31 -18.60 20.73
CA GLU A 137 12.14 -18.76 21.92
C GLU A 137 13.44 -17.96 21.81
N SER A 138 14.13 -18.06 20.66
CA SER A 138 15.35 -17.31 20.40
C SER A 138 15.09 -15.80 20.31
N ARG A 139 14.01 -15.37 19.64
CA ARG A 139 13.78 -13.95 19.34
C ARG A 139 13.11 -13.18 20.47
N CYS A 140 12.24 -13.85 21.24
CA CYS A 140 11.53 -13.25 22.37
C CYS A 140 12.11 -13.64 23.74
N GLN A 141 13.20 -14.42 23.78
CA GLN A 141 13.87 -14.84 25.01
C GLN A 141 12.87 -15.45 25.99
N CYS A 142 12.09 -16.40 25.47
CA CYS A 142 10.98 -17.04 26.14
C CYS A 142 11.09 -18.55 25.98
N CYS A 143 10.34 -19.32 26.78
CA CYS A 143 10.30 -20.77 26.67
C CYS A 143 8.87 -21.29 26.82
N GLY A 144 8.47 -22.19 25.93
CA GLY A 144 7.13 -22.80 25.95
C GLY A 144 6.02 -21.80 25.65
N VAL A 145 4.77 -22.22 25.83
CA VAL A 145 3.59 -21.39 25.57
C VAL A 145 3.40 -20.43 26.74
N LEU A 146 3.21 -20.97 27.94
CA LEU A 146 3.05 -20.26 29.21
C LEU A 146 4.34 -20.27 30.03
N GLY A 147 5.21 -21.25 29.81
CA GLY A 147 6.52 -21.35 30.45
C GLY A 147 7.24 -22.67 30.11
N PRO A 148 8.46 -22.89 30.65
CA PRO A 148 9.25 -24.09 30.36
C PRO A 148 8.60 -25.39 30.84
N ASP A 149 7.68 -25.33 31.81
CA ASP A 149 6.97 -26.50 32.32
C ASP A 149 6.04 -27.15 31.28
N ASP A 150 5.66 -26.42 30.23
CA ASP A 150 4.87 -26.98 29.11
C ASP A 150 5.59 -28.15 28.43
N TYR A 151 6.92 -28.09 28.32
CA TYR A 151 7.74 -29.18 27.79
C TYR A 151 7.76 -30.39 28.73
N LYS A 152 7.90 -30.15 30.04
CA LYS A 152 7.88 -31.23 31.05
C LYS A 152 6.54 -31.95 31.08
N LEU A 153 5.43 -31.20 31.06
CA LEU A 153 4.07 -31.74 31.01
C LEU A 153 3.83 -32.53 29.71
N GLY A 154 4.42 -32.09 28.60
CA GLY A 154 4.37 -32.78 27.31
C GLY A 154 5.27 -34.00 27.19
N LEU A 155 6.08 -34.33 28.22
CA LEU A 155 7.16 -35.33 28.16
C LEU A 155 8.16 -35.06 27.02
N LEU A 156 8.39 -33.77 26.73
CA LEU A 156 9.30 -33.27 25.71
C LEU A 156 10.57 -32.72 26.37
N VAL A 157 11.70 -32.83 25.67
CA VAL A 157 12.96 -32.22 26.12
C VAL A 157 12.90 -30.72 25.84
N ILE A 158 13.33 -29.91 26.81
CA ILE A 158 13.44 -28.46 26.65
C ILE A 158 14.53 -28.18 25.61
N PRO A 159 14.23 -27.45 24.53
CA PRO A 159 15.20 -27.17 23.49
C PRO A 159 16.27 -26.16 23.96
N LEU A 160 17.47 -26.22 23.36
CA LEU A 160 18.57 -25.28 23.67
C LEU A 160 18.18 -23.81 23.43
N SER A 161 17.24 -23.55 22.53
CA SER A 161 16.68 -22.21 22.25
C SER A 161 16.00 -21.55 23.45
N CYS A 162 15.59 -22.32 24.45
CA CYS A 162 15.03 -21.80 25.71
C CYS A 162 16.10 -21.31 26.70
N TYR A 163 17.38 -21.54 26.43
CA TYR A 163 18.48 -21.19 27.32
C TYR A 163 19.24 -20.01 26.76
N LYS A 164 19.61 -19.08 27.64
CA LYS A 164 20.48 -17.96 27.30
C LYS A 164 21.79 -18.47 26.69
N ASP A 165 22.18 -17.90 25.56
CA ASP A 165 23.40 -18.26 24.82
C ASP A 165 23.55 -19.77 24.53
N LEU A 166 22.43 -20.50 24.44
CA LEU A 166 22.40 -21.96 24.22
C LEU A 166 23.17 -22.75 25.29
N SER A 167 23.28 -22.23 26.52
CA SER A 167 24.13 -22.82 27.56
C SER A 167 23.65 -24.19 28.05
N GLY A 168 22.35 -24.48 27.95
CA GLY A 168 21.72 -25.71 28.43
C GLY A 168 21.69 -25.83 29.96
N LYS A 169 21.99 -24.75 30.69
CA LYS A 169 21.99 -24.74 32.16
C LYS A 169 20.68 -24.20 32.71
N ASP A 170 20.15 -24.82 33.77
CA ASP A 170 18.88 -24.39 34.38
C ASP A 170 18.88 -22.93 34.88
N GLU A 171 20.05 -22.40 35.25
CA GLU A 171 20.23 -20.98 35.64
C GLU A 171 19.95 -19.99 34.51
N ASP A 172 20.13 -20.42 33.26
CA ASP A 172 19.98 -19.62 32.05
C ASP A 172 18.64 -19.87 31.33
N LEU A 173 17.76 -20.68 31.93
CA LEU A 173 16.48 -21.04 31.34
C LEU A 173 15.49 -19.86 31.39
N TYR A 174 14.94 -19.50 30.23
CA TYR A 174 13.89 -18.49 30.15
C TYR A 174 12.61 -18.98 30.85
N GLN A 175 12.18 -18.24 31.86
CA GLN A 175 10.99 -18.56 32.66
C GLN A 175 9.70 -17.98 32.07
N SER A 176 9.81 -17.00 31.17
CA SER A 176 8.63 -16.36 30.57
C SER A 176 8.08 -17.17 29.39
N GLY A 177 6.77 -17.39 29.36
CA GLY A 177 6.09 -18.03 28.23
C GLY A 177 6.05 -17.17 26.98
N CYS A 178 6.21 -17.78 25.80
CA CYS A 178 6.23 -17.07 24.53
C CYS A 178 4.88 -16.46 24.13
N SER A 179 3.76 -16.86 24.77
CA SER A 179 2.45 -16.28 24.51
C SER A 179 2.24 -14.92 25.18
N THR A 180 3.00 -14.58 26.23
CA THR A 180 2.81 -13.31 26.96
C THR A 180 3.56 -12.16 26.29
N HIS A 181 4.49 -12.48 25.39
CA HIS A 181 5.25 -11.49 24.64
C HIS A 181 4.44 -10.96 23.44
N SER A 182 4.70 -9.71 23.08
CA SER A 182 4.13 -9.09 21.90
C SER A 182 5.26 -8.54 21.03
N ILE A 183 5.25 -8.89 19.75
CA ILE A 183 6.22 -8.33 18.80
C ILE A 183 5.62 -7.02 18.30
N LYS A 184 6.26 -5.90 18.65
CA LYS A 184 5.92 -4.59 18.09
C LYS A 184 6.72 -4.41 16.80
N PRO A 185 6.08 -4.40 15.62
CA PRO A 185 6.79 -4.06 14.40
C PRO A 185 7.23 -2.60 14.46
N SER A 186 8.50 -2.34 14.17
CA SER A 186 9.13 -1.03 14.33
C SER A 186 8.87 -0.06 13.16
N PHE A 187 7.98 -0.42 12.23
CA PHE A 187 7.98 0.13 10.85
C PHE A 187 6.73 0.92 10.38
N PRO A 188 5.76 1.32 11.21
CA PRO A 188 4.53 1.89 10.67
C PRO A 188 4.73 3.25 9.97
N ILE A 189 5.79 4.01 10.28
CA ILE A 189 5.92 5.41 9.83
C ILE A 189 6.11 5.52 8.30
N ILE A 190 7.05 4.77 7.72
CA ILE A 190 7.34 4.83 6.27
C ILE A 190 6.14 4.34 5.47
N GLN A 191 5.53 3.23 5.91
CA GLN A 191 4.34 2.65 5.30
C GLN A 191 3.13 3.59 5.39
N VAL A 192 3.01 4.34 6.49
CA VAL A 192 1.98 5.38 6.66
C VAL A 192 2.17 6.50 5.66
N ILE A 193 3.39 7.02 5.52
CA ILE A 193 3.70 8.07 4.55
C ILE A 193 3.41 7.58 3.13
N SER A 194 3.77 6.35 2.79
CA SER A 194 3.54 5.75 1.48
C SER A 194 2.06 5.75 1.09
N PHE A 195 1.16 5.25 1.96
CA PHE A 195 -0.27 5.24 1.62
C PHE A 195 -0.88 6.65 1.56
N LEU A 196 -0.39 7.59 2.37
CA LEU A 196 -0.84 8.99 2.32
C LEU A 196 -0.49 9.61 0.96
N VAL A 197 0.73 9.40 0.47
CA VAL A 197 1.15 9.85 -0.87
C VAL A 197 0.32 9.18 -1.97
N GLN A 198 -0.01 7.88 -1.83
CA GLN A 198 -0.90 7.18 -2.77
C GLN A 198 -2.29 7.81 -2.79
N TYR A 199 -2.83 8.18 -1.62
CA TYR A 199 -4.13 8.81 -1.53
C TYR A 199 -4.14 10.19 -2.21
N VAL A 200 -3.07 10.97 -2.03
CA VAL A 200 -2.88 12.25 -2.75
C VAL A 200 -2.86 12.02 -4.26
N LEU A 201 -2.18 10.98 -4.75
CA LEU A 201 -2.17 10.62 -6.17
C LEU A 201 -3.58 10.33 -6.71
N VAL A 202 -4.39 9.56 -5.97
CA VAL A 202 -5.79 9.27 -6.33
C VAL A 202 -6.60 10.57 -6.42
N ILE A 203 -6.43 11.49 -5.47
CA ILE A 203 -7.10 12.80 -5.50
C ILE A 203 -6.66 13.60 -6.72
N CYS A 204 -5.36 13.69 -7.00
CA CYS A 204 -4.82 14.37 -8.19
C CYS A 204 -5.42 13.81 -9.48
N LEU A 205 -5.52 12.49 -9.61
CA LEU A 205 -6.10 11.82 -10.78
C LEU A 205 -7.60 12.12 -10.94
N LYS A 206 -8.36 12.15 -9.84
CA LYS A 206 -9.78 12.52 -9.87
C LYS A 206 -9.97 13.98 -10.28
N VAL A 207 -9.18 14.89 -9.72
CA VAL A 207 -9.20 16.31 -10.10
C VAL A 207 -8.85 16.48 -11.58
N PHE A 208 -7.80 15.81 -12.05
CA PHE A 208 -7.40 15.81 -13.46
C PHE A 208 -8.52 15.31 -14.37
N LEU A 209 -9.20 14.23 -13.98
CA LEU A 209 -10.34 13.68 -14.73
C LEU A 209 -11.53 14.66 -14.77
N VAL A 210 -11.85 15.33 -13.68
CA VAL A 210 -12.92 16.36 -13.64
C VAL A 210 -12.58 17.52 -14.58
N ILE A 211 -11.32 17.96 -14.60
CA ILE A 211 -10.86 19.03 -15.50
C ILE A 211 -10.93 18.57 -16.96
N LEU A 212 -10.54 17.32 -17.27
CA LEU A 212 -10.64 16.76 -18.62
C LEU A 212 -12.10 16.65 -19.11
N ILE A 213 -13.01 16.18 -18.26
CA ILE A 213 -14.43 16.11 -18.62
C ILE A 213 -15.00 17.51 -18.85
N ARG A 214 -14.72 18.46 -17.95
CA ARG A 214 -15.24 19.83 -18.05
C ARG A 214 -14.73 20.54 -19.31
N SER A 215 -13.44 20.40 -19.62
CA SER A 215 -12.84 20.95 -20.84
C SER A 215 -13.38 20.28 -22.11
N GLY A 216 -13.64 18.97 -22.08
CA GLY A 216 -14.28 18.24 -23.18
C GLY A 216 -15.72 18.69 -23.46
N THR A 217 -16.53 18.88 -22.42
CA THR A 217 -17.91 19.38 -22.53
C THR A 217 -17.94 20.81 -23.08
N GLN A 218 -17.06 21.69 -22.60
CA GLN A 218 -16.97 23.07 -23.08
C GLN A 218 -16.53 23.15 -24.55
N ARG A 219 -15.67 22.22 -25.01
CA ARG A 219 -15.29 22.12 -26.42
C ARG A 219 -16.44 21.64 -27.30
N ARG A 220 -17.25 20.68 -26.82
CA ARG A 220 -18.43 20.18 -27.54
C ARG A 220 -19.52 21.25 -27.67
N SER A 221 -19.86 21.96 -26.59
CA SER A 221 -20.89 23.01 -26.63
C SER A 221 -20.54 24.11 -27.63
N LEU A 222 -19.29 24.57 -27.65
CA LEU A 222 -18.78 25.57 -28.60
C LEU A 222 -18.79 25.07 -30.06
N TRP A 223 -18.61 23.78 -30.30
CA TRP A 223 -18.69 23.20 -31.65
C TRP A 223 -20.13 23.12 -32.15
N THR A 224 -21.08 22.74 -31.29
CA THR A 224 -22.51 22.78 -31.63
C THR A 224 -22.98 24.19 -31.94
N GLU A 225 -22.56 25.18 -31.14
CA GLU A 225 -22.96 26.58 -31.32
C GLU A 225 -22.40 27.18 -32.62
N ARG A 226 -21.14 26.91 -32.95
CA ARG A 226 -20.54 27.32 -34.23
C ARG A 226 -21.16 26.62 -35.44
N ARG A 227 -21.62 25.37 -35.28
CA ARG A 227 -22.34 24.63 -36.33
C ARG A 227 -23.74 25.21 -36.56
N SER A 228 -24.45 25.63 -35.51
CA SER A 228 -25.73 26.33 -35.66
C SER A 228 -25.59 27.71 -36.31
N GLU A 229 -24.53 28.48 -35.99
CA GLU A 229 -24.26 29.77 -36.64
C GLU A 229 -23.97 29.61 -38.15
N THR A 230 -23.21 28.57 -38.53
CA THR A 230 -22.88 28.30 -39.94
C THR A 230 -24.04 27.73 -40.74
N LEU A 231 -24.96 26.98 -40.13
CA LEU A 231 -26.20 26.54 -40.80
C LEU A 231 -27.26 27.65 -40.88
N GLY A 232 -27.32 28.55 -39.89
CA GLY A 232 -28.23 29.68 -39.89
C GLY A 232 -27.90 30.73 -40.95
N SER A 233 -26.62 30.89 -41.31
CA SER A 233 -26.19 31.83 -42.37
C SER A 233 -26.36 31.29 -43.80
N LEU A 234 -26.86 30.06 -43.97
CA LEU A 234 -27.04 29.38 -45.25
C LEU A 234 -28.51 29.33 -45.71
N ASN A 235 -29.44 29.81 -44.89
CA ASN A 235 -30.82 30.10 -45.29
C ASN A 235 -31.00 31.63 -45.34
N PRO A 236 -30.96 32.26 -46.53
CA PRO A 236 -31.37 33.65 -46.72
C PRO A 236 -32.88 33.84 -46.51
#